data_AF-A0A820JRF0-F1
#
_entry.id   AF-A0A820JRF0-F1
#
_cell.length_a   1.000
_cell.length_b   1.000
_cell.length_c   1.000
_cell.angle_alpha   90.00
_cell.angle_beta   90.00
_cell.angle_gamma   90.00
#
_symmetry.space_group_name_H-M   'P 1'
#
loop_
_entity.id
_entity.type
_entity.pdbx_description
1 polymer ?
#
loop_
_entity_poly.entity_id
_entity_poly.type
_entity_poly.pdbx_seq_one_letter_code
_entity_poly.pdbx_strand_id
1 'polypeptide(L)'
;MSGRAGRRGKDERGIVVLIIDERMSPTTAKEIVKGKADPLNSAFKLTYNMVLNLLRVEGINPEFMLERSFYQFQHFSSIPALYEKLQTCEQQYDLIKIENEEEIARYYKLKKKLELVQDQIAIMINEPKYLLPFLQPGRLVTVKSGDLNFDWCVVLNFHKKPGEKPIYIVDVLAHLTLESATQKLTAEIQPCPLSERGEMKAIPIQHTLIRDISAIRVYLPDDLRTKESRQNILKSVQDIIQRHPLGLPLLDPIRDIGIKSNDMISYIKQYSILQTRLDEHPLTKNVQLKYIYEQYERKANIEKQVIDAKNELKKAQSLLQIGDLKRHKRVLRRLGYCNSADVIDLKGRVACEIDTGDELVTTELLFNGVFNDLTVSQACALLSCFVFQEKANEMPKLPQELSGPLRLLQETARRVARVSIESKIDMDEERYVDGFKPYMMDVIKAWVDGQSFSSICKMTTIFEGSIVRCIRRLEELLRQMCCAAKAIGNSELEAKFTEGTQKIKRDIVFAASLYL
;
A
#
# COMPACT_ATOMS: atom_id res chain seq x y z
N MET A 1 24.42 -9.42 12.03
CA MET A 1 25.03 -10.77 11.99
C MET A 1 26.54 -10.73 11.73
N SER A 2 27.04 -9.87 10.84
CA SER A 2 28.49 -9.69 10.56
C SER A 2 29.34 -9.40 11.80
N GLY A 3 28.82 -8.67 12.80
CA GLY A 3 29.52 -8.37 14.05
C GLY A 3 29.83 -9.58 14.96
N ARG A 4 29.42 -10.80 14.60
CA ARG A 4 29.85 -12.03 15.29
C ARG A 4 31.21 -12.56 14.81
N ALA A 5 31.71 -12.06 13.67
CA ALA A 5 32.99 -12.50 13.11
C ALA A 5 34.17 -11.81 13.82
N GLY A 6 35.17 -12.60 14.21
CA GLY A 6 36.36 -12.13 14.93
C GLY A 6 36.17 -12.14 16.45
N ARG A 7 37.06 -12.84 17.15
CA ARG A 7 37.06 -12.95 18.61
C ARG A 7 38.05 -11.98 19.22
N ARG A 8 37.57 -11.16 20.16
CA ARG A 8 38.38 -10.17 20.87
C ARG A 8 39.60 -10.84 21.52
N GLY A 9 40.79 -10.37 21.14
CA GLY A 9 42.07 -10.83 21.69
C GLY A 9 42.58 -12.18 21.17
N LYS A 10 41.89 -12.82 20.22
CA LYS A 10 42.36 -14.08 19.59
C LYS A 10 42.57 -13.96 18.09
N ASP A 11 41.72 -13.19 17.42
CA ASP A 11 41.77 -13.06 15.96
C ASP A 11 42.18 -11.62 15.60
N GLU A 12 43.05 -11.46 14.61
CA GLU A 12 43.49 -10.13 14.12
C GLU A 12 42.36 -9.38 13.38
N ARG A 13 41.47 -10.12 12.71
CA ARG A 13 40.35 -9.57 11.93
C ARG A 13 39.19 -10.57 11.85
N GLY A 14 37.98 -10.05 11.70
CA GLY A 14 36.79 -10.85 11.37
C GLY A 14 36.63 -11.00 9.85
N ILE A 15 36.44 -12.23 9.37
CA ILE A 15 36.16 -12.49 7.95
C ILE A 15 34.66 -12.75 7.80
N VAL A 16 34.01 -12.00 6.93
CA VAL A 16 32.59 -12.15 6.59
C VAL A 16 32.49 -12.48 5.12
N VAL A 17 31.85 -13.61 4.80
CA VAL A 17 31.62 -14.05 3.42
C VAL A 17 30.14 -13.93 3.12
N LEU A 18 29.79 -13.16 2.08
CA LEU A 18 28.43 -13.01 1.57
C LEU A 18 28.32 -13.78 0.26
N ILE A 19 27.40 -14.73 0.18
CA ILE A 19 27.06 -15.44 -1.06
C ILE A 19 25.95 -14.65 -1.75
N ILE A 20 26.17 -14.24 -3.00
CA ILE A 20 25.27 -13.40 -3.78
C ILE A 20 24.78 -14.19 -5.00
N ASP A 21 23.48 -14.07 -5.31
CA ASP A 21 22.83 -14.62 -6.50
C ASP A 21 22.65 -13.53 -7.58
N GLU A 22 22.52 -13.91 -8.86
CA GLU A 22 22.44 -13.01 -10.02
C GLU A 22 21.25 -12.02 -9.96
N ARG A 23 20.25 -12.33 -9.13
CA ARG A 23 19.04 -11.51 -8.94
C ARG A 23 19.28 -10.27 -8.07
N MET A 24 20.41 -10.18 -7.38
CA MET A 24 20.70 -9.05 -6.48
C MET A 24 21.26 -7.86 -7.26
N SER A 25 20.59 -6.72 -7.17
CA SER A 25 21.09 -5.49 -7.77
C SER A 25 22.36 -4.98 -7.03
N PRO A 26 23.31 -4.33 -7.75
CA PRO A 26 24.51 -3.77 -7.12
C PRO A 26 24.21 -2.72 -6.03
N THR A 27 23.09 -2.01 -6.14
CA THR A 27 22.66 -1.01 -5.14
C THR A 27 22.24 -1.68 -3.83
N THR A 28 21.43 -2.73 -3.89
CA THR A 28 21.04 -3.52 -2.71
C THR A 28 22.26 -4.15 -2.03
N ALA A 29 23.19 -4.70 -2.79
CA ALA A 29 24.42 -5.26 -2.23
C ALA A 29 25.26 -4.20 -1.49
N LYS A 30 25.36 -2.99 -2.07
CA LYS A 30 26.05 -1.86 -1.44
C LYS A 30 25.36 -1.40 -0.16
N GLU A 31 24.03 -1.35 -0.13
CA GLU A 31 23.26 -1.00 1.07
C GLU A 31 23.41 -2.05 2.17
N ILE A 32 23.47 -3.34 1.86
CA ILE A 32 23.67 -4.38 2.88
C ILE A 32 25.06 -4.29 3.52
N VAL A 33 26.10 -3.97 2.73
CA VAL A 33 27.48 -3.94 3.21
C VAL A 33 27.86 -2.60 3.84
N LYS A 34 27.42 -1.48 3.26
CA LYS A 34 27.80 -0.11 3.66
C LYS A 34 26.62 0.73 4.17
N GLY A 35 25.43 0.16 4.26
CA GLY A 35 24.25 0.86 4.74
C GLY A 35 24.38 1.26 6.21
N LYS A 36 23.55 2.22 6.60
CA LYS A 36 23.39 2.60 8.00
C LYS A 36 22.57 1.53 8.72
N ALA A 37 22.68 1.50 10.04
CA ALA A 37 21.79 0.67 10.85
C ALA A 37 20.33 1.10 10.62
N ASP A 38 19.44 0.12 10.51
CA ASP A 38 18.01 0.38 10.38
C ASP A 38 17.49 1.09 11.64
N PRO A 39 16.58 2.07 11.49
CA PRO A 39 15.94 2.70 12.64
C PRO A 39 15.06 1.68 13.37
N LEU A 40 15.02 1.78 14.70
CA LEU A 40 14.11 0.97 15.51
C LEU A 40 12.68 1.46 15.30
N ASN A 41 11.91 0.79 14.46
CA ASN A 41 10.50 1.11 14.22
C ASN A 41 9.58 0.28 15.11
N SER A 42 8.57 0.91 15.71
CA SER A 42 7.60 0.23 16.56
C SER A 42 6.72 -0.71 15.73
N ALA A 43 6.59 -1.96 16.18
CA ALA A 43 5.67 -2.95 15.61
C ALA A 43 4.38 -3.08 16.45
N PHE A 44 4.06 -2.06 17.26
CA PHE A 44 2.93 -2.10 18.19
C PHE A 44 1.60 -2.29 17.44
N LYS A 45 0.84 -3.30 17.88
CA LYS A 45 -0.48 -3.66 17.35
C LYS A 45 -1.41 -3.98 18.50
N LEU A 46 -2.70 -3.65 18.35
CA LEU A 46 -3.73 -4.03 19.30
C LEU A 46 -4.06 -5.52 19.15
N THR A 47 -4.13 -6.22 20.28
CA THR A 47 -4.61 -7.61 20.40
C THR A 47 -5.85 -7.65 21.31
N TYR A 48 -6.67 -8.69 21.22
CA TYR A 48 -7.89 -8.75 22.04
C TYR A 48 -7.59 -8.93 23.52
N ASN A 49 -6.60 -9.76 23.87
CA ASN A 49 -6.13 -9.95 25.23
C ASN A 49 -5.68 -8.61 25.85
N MET A 50 -4.93 -7.80 25.09
CA MET A 50 -4.50 -6.48 25.53
C MET A 50 -5.69 -5.56 25.77
N VAL A 51 -6.65 -5.50 24.85
CA VAL A 51 -7.85 -4.65 25.00
C VAL A 51 -8.67 -5.09 26.20
N LEU A 52 -8.88 -6.40 26.38
CA LEU A 52 -9.59 -6.96 27.53
C LEU A 52 -8.85 -6.66 28.84
N ASN A 53 -7.54 -6.86 28.91
CA ASN A 53 -6.78 -6.54 30.13
C ASN A 53 -6.82 -5.05 30.48
N LEU A 54 -6.82 -4.16 29.49
CA LEU A 54 -6.95 -2.72 29.70
C LEU A 54 -8.36 -2.32 30.15
N LEU A 55 -9.41 -2.95 29.62
CA LEU A 55 -10.79 -2.73 30.08
C LEU A 55 -11.04 -3.31 31.49
N ARG A 56 -10.18 -4.21 31.98
CA ARG A 56 -10.35 -4.91 33.28
C ARG A 56 -9.92 -4.04 34.45
N VAL A 57 -8.91 -3.21 34.24
CA VAL A 57 -8.25 -2.43 35.30
C VAL A 57 -8.89 -1.05 35.39
N GLU A 58 -9.56 -0.77 36.51
CA GLU A 58 -10.11 0.56 36.76
C GLU A 58 -9.00 1.61 36.80
N GLY A 59 -9.21 2.74 36.10
CA GLY A 59 -8.27 3.85 36.03
C GLY A 59 -7.29 3.83 34.85
N ILE A 60 -7.26 2.75 34.06
CA ILE A 60 -6.47 2.68 32.82
C ILE A 60 -7.42 2.50 31.64
N ASN A 61 -7.37 3.44 30.68
CA ASN A 61 -8.14 3.31 29.44
C ASN A 61 -7.24 2.81 28.30
N PRO A 62 -7.73 1.94 27.39
CA PRO A 62 -6.96 1.54 26.22
C PRO A 62 -6.47 2.73 25.39
N GLU A 63 -7.26 3.81 25.33
CA GLU A 63 -6.93 5.06 24.66
C GLU A 63 -5.68 5.73 25.25
N PHE A 64 -5.52 5.70 26.58
CA PHE A 64 -4.35 6.25 27.27
C PHE A 64 -3.07 5.51 26.90
N MET A 65 -3.16 4.19 26.72
CA MET A 65 -2.01 3.38 26.32
C MET A 65 -1.62 3.63 24.86
N LEU A 66 -2.60 3.77 23.97
CA LEU A 66 -2.35 4.11 22.57
C LEU A 66 -1.59 5.43 22.41
N GLU A 67 -1.98 6.45 23.16
CA GLU A 67 -1.34 7.77 23.14
C GLU A 67 0.15 7.70 23.54
N ARG A 68 0.49 6.82 24.49
CA ARG A 68 1.86 6.64 24.99
C ARG A 68 2.65 5.54 24.28
N SER A 69 2.08 4.93 23.23
CA SER A 69 2.76 3.89 22.48
C SER A 69 3.97 4.46 21.73
N PHE A 70 5.06 3.68 21.63
CA PHE A 70 6.24 4.10 20.85
C PHE A 70 5.88 4.33 19.37
N TYR A 71 4.89 3.59 18.85
CA TYR A 71 4.35 3.78 17.51
C TYR A 71 3.76 5.19 17.33
N GLN A 72 2.94 5.64 18.28
CA GLN A 72 2.38 6.99 18.26
C GLN A 72 3.47 8.05 18.46
N PHE A 73 4.46 7.81 19.33
CA PHE A 73 5.59 8.71 19.53
C PHE A 73 6.41 8.94 18.24
N GLN A 74 6.72 7.87 17.51
CA GLN A 74 7.45 7.97 16.23
C GLN A 74 6.65 8.75 15.19
N HIS A 75 5.33 8.56 15.18
CA HIS A 75 4.44 9.33 14.32
C HIS A 75 4.47 10.83 14.68
N PHE A 76 4.40 11.15 15.98
CA PHE A 76 4.47 12.52 16.48
C PHE A 76 5.82 13.19 16.28
N SER A 77 6.92 12.44 16.19
CA SER A 77 8.24 13.02 15.88
C SER A 77 8.29 13.72 14.51
N SER A 78 7.40 13.38 13.59
CA SER A 78 7.29 14.06 12.28
C SER A 78 6.49 15.37 12.32
N ILE A 79 5.67 15.58 13.35
CA ILE A 79 4.76 16.73 13.45
C ILE A 79 5.50 18.07 13.47
N PRO A 80 6.60 18.28 14.22
CA PRO A 80 7.30 19.56 14.23
C PRO A 80 7.77 19.99 12.84
N ALA A 81 8.32 19.06 12.06
CA ALA A 81 8.78 19.33 10.70
C ALA A 81 7.61 19.68 9.75
N LEU A 82 6.46 19.02 9.91
CA LEU A 82 5.25 19.36 9.15
C LEU A 82 4.71 20.74 9.54
N TYR A 83 4.81 21.11 10.82
CA TYR A 83 4.39 22.42 11.32
C TYR A 83 5.30 23.54 10.77
N GLU A 84 6.61 23.33 10.76
CA GLU A 84 7.58 24.27 10.18
C GLU A 84 7.36 24.45 8.67
N LYS A 85 7.13 23.34 7.95
CA LYS A 85 6.76 23.36 6.52
C LYS A 85 5.48 24.17 6.28
N LEU A 86 4.45 23.95 7.10
CA LEU A 86 3.20 24.70 7.01
C LEU A 86 3.43 26.19 7.23
N GLN A 87 4.15 26.58 8.28
CA GLN A 87 4.47 27.99 8.56
C GLN A 87 5.24 28.64 7.41
N THR A 88 6.21 27.93 6.83
CA THR A 88 6.99 28.43 5.69
C THR A 88 6.10 28.67 4.47
N CYS A 89 5.20 27.73 4.16
CA CYS A 89 4.25 27.89 3.06
C CYS A 89 3.24 29.03 3.32
N GLU A 90 2.74 29.18 4.55
CA GLU A 90 1.84 30.28 4.93
C GLU A 90 2.53 31.65 4.83
N GLN A 91 3.79 31.76 5.27
CA GLN A 91 4.58 32.98 5.10
C GLN A 91 4.78 33.31 3.62
N GLN A 92 5.10 32.32 2.77
CA GLN A 92 5.24 32.52 1.32
C GLN A 92 3.93 32.95 0.67
N TYR A 93 2.79 32.44 1.14
CA TYR A 93 1.47 32.83 0.67
C TYR A 93 1.17 34.30 1.03
N ASP A 94 1.43 34.70 2.27
CA ASP A 94 1.15 36.05 2.77
C ASP A 94 2.06 37.12 2.15
N LEU A 95 3.27 36.74 1.71
CA LEU A 95 4.20 37.62 1.00
C LEU A 95 3.69 38.03 -0.39
N ILE A 96 2.89 37.19 -1.05
CA ILE A 96 2.37 37.49 -2.40
C ILE A 96 1.06 38.28 -2.29
N LYS A 97 1.18 39.60 -2.38
CA LYS A 97 0.05 40.52 -2.46
C LYS A 97 -0.18 40.94 -3.91
N ILE A 98 -1.40 40.71 -4.40
CA ILE A 98 -1.80 41.01 -5.78
C ILE A 98 -2.93 42.03 -5.72
N GLU A 99 -2.81 43.11 -6.49
CA GLU A 99 -3.87 44.10 -6.64
C GLU A 99 -5.05 43.49 -7.41
N ASN A 100 -6.29 43.76 -6.97
CA ASN A 100 -7.52 43.20 -7.55
C ASN A 100 -7.51 41.67 -7.68
N GLU A 101 -7.09 40.98 -6.61
CA GLU A 101 -6.99 39.51 -6.55
C GLU A 101 -8.27 38.78 -6.99
N GLU A 102 -9.46 39.32 -6.68
CA GLU A 102 -10.72 38.68 -7.06
C GLU A 102 -10.92 38.54 -8.57
N GLU A 103 -10.49 39.52 -9.36
CA GLU A 103 -10.68 39.50 -10.82
C GLU A 103 -9.72 38.52 -11.47
N ILE A 104 -8.44 38.53 -11.07
CA ILE A 104 -7.47 37.56 -11.58
C ILE A 104 -7.81 36.14 -11.10
N ALA A 105 -8.36 35.97 -9.90
CA ALA A 105 -8.85 34.69 -9.43
C ALA A 105 -9.97 34.12 -10.30
N ARG A 106 -10.91 34.96 -10.74
CA ARG A 106 -11.98 34.56 -11.69
C ARG A 106 -11.39 34.15 -13.03
N TYR A 107 -10.46 34.95 -13.57
CA TYR A 107 -9.77 34.65 -14.82
C TYR A 107 -8.97 33.34 -14.74
N TYR A 108 -8.20 33.13 -13.68
CA TYR A 108 -7.43 31.91 -13.42
C TYR A 108 -8.34 30.68 -13.31
N LYS A 109 -9.44 30.78 -12.54
CA LYS A 109 -10.42 29.69 -12.41
C LYS A 109 -11.06 29.35 -13.76
N LEU A 110 -11.35 30.36 -14.59
CA LEU A 110 -11.91 30.15 -15.92
C LEU A 110 -10.90 29.44 -16.84
N LYS A 111 -9.64 29.88 -16.85
CA LYS A 111 -8.57 29.25 -17.62
C LYS A 111 -8.28 27.82 -17.17
N LYS A 112 -8.23 27.55 -15.86
CA LYS A 112 -8.05 26.18 -15.34
C LYS A 112 -9.23 25.25 -15.67
N LYS A 113 -10.47 25.76 -15.65
CA LYS A 113 -11.64 25.00 -16.13
C LYS A 113 -11.54 24.67 -17.62
N LEU A 114 -11.07 25.62 -18.42
CA LEU A 114 -10.86 25.43 -19.84
C LEU A 114 -9.76 24.38 -20.11
N GLU A 115 -8.63 24.45 -19.40
CA GLU A 115 -7.57 23.42 -19.44
C GLU A 115 -8.11 22.03 -19.07
N LEU A 116 -8.94 21.93 -18.04
CA LEU A 116 -9.55 20.66 -17.62
C LEU A 116 -10.48 20.08 -18.71
N VAL A 117 -11.30 20.91 -19.35
CA VAL A 117 -12.16 20.47 -20.46
C VAL A 117 -11.32 20.05 -21.66
N GLN A 118 -10.24 20.76 -21.98
CA GLN A 118 -9.29 20.34 -23.02
C GLN A 118 -8.66 18.99 -22.72
N ASP A 119 -8.27 18.74 -21.47
CA ASP A 119 -7.68 17.46 -21.08
C ASP A 119 -8.71 16.32 -21.20
N GLN A 120 -9.99 16.55 -20.88
CA GLN A 120 -11.07 15.56 -21.12
C GLN A 120 -11.27 15.28 -22.61
N ILE A 121 -11.20 16.32 -23.46
CA ILE A 121 -11.25 16.18 -24.92
C ILE A 121 -10.08 15.34 -25.43
N ALA A 122 -8.86 15.64 -24.98
CA ALA A 122 -7.66 14.90 -25.37
C ALA A 122 -7.72 13.43 -24.95
N ILE A 123 -8.25 13.12 -23.75
CA ILE A 123 -8.42 11.73 -23.28
C ILE A 123 -9.31 10.92 -24.25
N MET A 124 -10.41 11.50 -24.73
CA MET A 124 -11.30 10.81 -25.68
C MET A 124 -10.67 10.68 -27.07
N ILE A 125 -9.94 11.71 -27.55
CA ILE A 125 -9.23 11.66 -28.83
C ILE A 125 -8.14 10.58 -28.78
N ASN A 126 -7.46 10.43 -27.65
CA ASN A 126 -6.37 9.47 -27.46
C ASN A 126 -6.83 8.01 -27.37
N GLU A 127 -8.14 7.72 -27.46
CA GLU A 127 -8.59 6.33 -27.62
C GLU A 127 -8.03 5.76 -28.95
N PRO A 128 -7.38 4.58 -28.93
CA PRO A 128 -6.71 4.05 -30.12
C PRO A 128 -7.59 3.92 -31.38
N LYS A 129 -8.90 3.67 -31.22
CA LYS A 129 -9.84 3.62 -32.34
C LYS A 129 -9.96 4.95 -33.11
N TYR A 130 -9.76 6.08 -32.44
CA TYR A 130 -9.91 7.41 -33.03
C TYR A 130 -8.56 8.01 -33.41
N LEU A 131 -7.54 7.81 -32.58
CA LEU A 131 -6.22 8.42 -32.77
C LEU A 131 -5.43 7.81 -33.95
N LEU A 132 -5.37 6.47 -34.02
CA LEU A 132 -4.44 5.76 -34.90
C LEU A 132 -4.55 6.11 -36.39
N PRO A 133 -5.76 6.30 -36.98
CA PRO A 133 -5.89 6.69 -38.39
C PRO A 133 -5.21 8.00 -38.75
N PHE A 134 -5.01 8.89 -37.77
CA PHE A 134 -4.46 10.24 -37.97
C PHE A 134 -2.96 10.35 -37.67
N LEU A 135 -2.35 9.32 -37.05
CA LEU A 135 -0.90 9.24 -36.74
C LEU A 135 -0.05 8.84 -37.96
N GLN A 136 -0.34 9.44 -39.11
CA GLN A 136 0.42 9.22 -40.33
C GLN A 136 1.81 9.88 -40.23
N PRO A 137 2.86 9.31 -40.84
CA PRO A 137 4.17 9.94 -40.89
C PRO A 137 4.09 11.37 -41.44
N GLY A 138 4.76 12.29 -40.76
CA GLY A 138 4.77 13.72 -41.08
C GLY A 138 3.68 14.54 -40.39
N ARG A 139 2.70 13.92 -39.71
CA ARG A 139 1.65 14.62 -38.96
C ARG A 139 2.25 15.47 -37.84
N LEU A 140 1.73 16.69 -37.65
CA LEU A 140 2.10 17.53 -36.51
C LEU A 140 1.20 17.27 -35.31
N VAL A 141 1.81 17.04 -34.15
CA VAL A 141 1.13 16.78 -32.86
C VAL A 141 1.80 17.57 -31.74
N THR A 142 1.03 18.05 -30.77
CA THR A 142 1.59 18.59 -29.52
C THR A 142 1.61 17.51 -28.45
N VAL A 143 2.61 17.54 -27.57
CA VAL A 143 2.79 16.50 -26.54
C VAL A 143 2.92 17.16 -25.18
N LYS A 144 2.19 16.65 -24.20
CA LYS A 144 2.24 17.14 -22.81
C LYS A 144 2.57 15.99 -21.86
N SER A 145 3.63 16.16 -21.08
CA SER A 145 4.07 15.20 -20.06
C SER A 145 4.14 15.91 -18.70
N GLY A 146 3.10 15.76 -17.89
CA GLY A 146 2.97 16.52 -16.64
C GLY A 146 2.89 18.03 -16.90
N ASP A 147 3.81 18.80 -16.31
CA ASP A 147 3.93 20.25 -16.52
C ASP A 147 4.80 20.62 -17.74
N LEU A 148 5.46 19.64 -18.37
CA LEU A 148 6.27 19.86 -19.57
C LEU A 148 5.40 19.82 -20.82
N ASN A 149 5.30 20.96 -21.49
CA ASN A 149 4.68 21.07 -22.82
C ASN A 149 5.79 21.02 -23.87
N PHE A 150 5.74 20.00 -24.72
CA PHE A 150 6.52 19.96 -25.95
C PHE A 150 5.73 20.72 -27.01
N ASP A 151 6.44 21.59 -27.73
CA ASP A 151 5.91 22.27 -28.91
C ASP A 151 5.51 21.26 -30.00
N TRP A 152 5.12 21.76 -31.17
CA TRP A 152 4.75 20.92 -32.31
C TRP A 152 5.84 19.90 -32.68
N CYS A 153 5.53 18.63 -32.49
CA CYS A 153 6.35 17.47 -32.82
C CYS A 153 5.87 16.84 -34.12
N VAL A 154 6.77 16.17 -34.84
CA VAL A 154 6.44 15.46 -36.09
C VAL A 154 6.34 13.96 -35.84
N VAL A 155 5.22 13.34 -36.18
CA VAL A 155 5.02 11.89 -36.07
C VAL A 155 5.90 11.17 -37.10
N LEU A 156 6.69 10.20 -36.66
CA LEU A 156 7.52 9.36 -37.53
C LEU A 156 6.83 8.02 -37.81
N ASN A 157 6.51 7.29 -36.75
CA ASN A 157 5.82 5.99 -36.80
C ASN A 157 5.18 5.68 -35.44
N PHE A 158 4.41 4.60 -35.34
CA PHE A 158 3.93 4.08 -34.07
C PHE A 158 3.92 2.55 -34.06
N HIS A 159 4.05 1.95 -32.88
CA HIS A 159 4.02 0.51 -32.69
C HIS A 159 3.28 0.11 -31.41
N LYS A 160 2.70 -1.09 -31.41
CA LYS A 160 1.92 -1.61 -30.28
C LYS A 160 2.86 -2.23 -29.24
N LYS A 161 2.72 -1.83 -27.97
CA LYS A 161 3.41 -2.47 -26.84
C LYS A 161 2.57 -3.64 -26.31
N PRO A 162 3.16 -4.84 -26.11
CA PRO A 162 2.43 -5.98 -25.54
C PRO A 162 2.08 -5.72 -24.06
N GLY A 163 0.82 -5.98 -23.69
CA GLY A 163 0.28 -5.81 -22.33
C GLY A 163 -1.23 -6.08 -22.26
N GLU A 164 -1.80 -6.15 -21.06
CA GLU A 164 -3.24 -6.42 -20.83
C GLU A 164 -4.17 -5.36 -21.45
N LYS A 165 -3.70 -4.11 -21.57
CA LYS A 165 -4.37 -3.02 -22.31
C LYS A 165 -3.51 -2.60 -23.51
N PRO A 166 -4.11 -2.33 -24.68
CA PRO A 166 -3.35 -1.96 -25.89
C PRO A 166 -2.78 -0.54 -25.75
N ILE A 167 -1.53 -0.43 -25.31
CA ILE A 167 -0.79 0.83 -25.29
C ILE A 167 0.06 0.95 -26.56
N TYR A 168 -0.06 2.07 -27.26
CA TYR A 168 0.76 2.40 -28.42
C TYR A 168 1.88 3.35 -28.03
N ILE A 169 3.07 3.09 -28.57
CA ILE A 169 4.23 3.98 -28.53
C ILE A 169 4.30 4.68 -29.88
N VAL A 170 4.38 6.01 -29.86
CA VAL A 170 4.50 6.86 -31.03
C VAL A 170 5.91 7.44 -31.03
N ASP A 171 6.66 7.21 -32.10
CA ASP A 171 7.96 7.80 -32.30
C ASP A 171 7.76 9.19 -32.90
N VAL A 172 8.15 10.23 -32.16
CA VAL A 172 7.99 11.64 -32.57
C VAL A 172 9.33 12.34 -32.66
N LEU A 173 9.48 13.23 -33.63
CA LEU A 173 10.60 14.15 -33.73
C LEU A 173 10.26 15.43 -32.96
N ALA A 174 10.95 15.66 -31.85
CA ALA A 174 10.73 16.79 -30.94
C ALA A 174 11.95 17.72 -30.89
N HIS A 175 11.73 19.01 -30.64
CA HIS A 175 12.78 20.02 -30.46
C HIS A 175 13.20 20.08 -28.99
N LEU A 176 14.46 19.72 -28.72
CA LEU A 176 14.95 19.52 -27.35
C LEU A 176 16.14 20.43 -27.05
N THR A 177 16.39 20.65 -25.76
CA THR A 177 17.60 21.38 -25.32
C THR A 177 18.85 20.58 -25.68
N LEU A 178 19.97 21.28 -25.92
CA LEU A 178 21.24 20.64 -26.31
C LEU A 178 21.71 19.59 -25.29
N GLU A 179 21.47 19.85 -23.99
CA GLU A 179 21.77 18.91 -22.91
C GLU A 179 20.91 17.64 -23.01
N SER A 180 19.60 17.81 -23.19
CA SER A 180 18.62 16.72 -23.31
C SER A 180 18.80 15.87 -24.59
N ALA A 181 19.32 16.48 -25.66
CA ALA A 181 19.60 15.78 -26.91
C ALA A 181 20.64 14.65 -26.74
N THR A 182 21.50 14.71 -25.71
CA THR A 182 22.52 13.68 -25.43
C THR A 182 22.04 12.55 -24.52
N GLN A 183 20.93 12.74 -23.81
CA GLN A 183 20.42 11.77 -22.83
C GLN A 183 19.75 10.56 -23.48
N LYS A 184 19.84 9.39 -22.82
CA LYS A 184 19.25 8.13 -23.30
C LYS A 184 17.89 7.81 -22.66
N LEU A 185 17.59 8.33 -21.47
CA LEU A 185 16.31 8.12 -20.81
C LEU A 185 15.31 9.20 -21.22
N THR A 186 14.14 8.78 -21.73
CA THR A 186 13.05 9.67 -22.13
C THR A 186 12.52 10.52 -20.96
N ALA A 187 12.66 10.05 -19.71
CA ALA A 187 12.17 10.74 -18.51
C ALA A 187 12.97 11.99 -18.12
N GLU A 188 14.19 12.14 -18.62
CA GLU A 188 15.09 13.26 -18.29
C GLU A 188 15.07 14.36 -19.36
N ILE A 189 14.36 14.12 -20.47
CA ILE A 189 14.34 15.00 -21.64
C ILE A 189 13.51 16.26 -21.36
N GLN A 190 14.12 17.42 -21.60
CA GLN A 190 13.45 18.72 -21.53
C GLN A 190 13.15 19.29 -22.93
N PRO A 191 11.92 19.80 -23.17
CA PRO A 191 11.59 20.49 -24.40
C PRO A 191 12.37 21.82 -24.50
N CYS A 192 12.69 22.22 -25.72
CA CYS A 192 13.22 23.56 -26.01
C CYS A 192 12.15 24.33 -26.78
N PRO A 193 11.85 25.59 -26.41
CA PRO A 193 10.98 26.43 -27.21
C PRO A 193 11.52 26.56 -28.64
N LEU A 194 10.63 26.53 -29.65
CA LEU A 194 11.03 26.65 -31.06
C LEU A 194 11.75 27.97 -31.41
N SER A 195 11.68 28.98 -30.54
CA SER A 195 12.42 30.25 -30.63
C SER A 195 13.87 30.17 -30.16
N GLU A 196 14.23 29.12 -29.43
CA GLU A 196 15.55 28.94 -28.82
C GLU A 196 16.39 27.90 -29.59
N ARG A 197 17.71 27.98 -29.42
CA ARG A 197 18.65 27.07 -30.08
C ARG A 197 18.59 25.68 -29.43
N GLY A 198 18.05 24.71 -30.16
CA GLY A 198 17.95 23.31 -29.74
C GLY A 198 18.27 22.33 -30.88
N GLU A 199 18.13 21.03 -30.60
CA GLU A 199 18.34 19.95 -31.57
C GLU A 199 17.08 19.07 -31.69
N MET A 200 16.70 18.74 -32.93
CA MET A 200 15.61 17.82 -33.21
C MET A 200 16.05 16.36 -32.99
N LYS A 201 15.30 15.61 -32.18
CA LYS A 201 15.60 14.21 -31.88
C LYS A 201 14.34 13.36 -31.87
N ALA A 202 14.48 12.13 -32.35
CA ALA A 202 13.41 11.13 -32.30
C ALA A 202 13.31 10.58 -30.88
N ILE A 203 12.11 10.66 -30.29
CA ILE A 203 11.81 10.18 -28.95
C ILE A 203 10.56 9.28 -28.98
N PRO A 204 10.58 8.11 -28.30
CA PRO A 204 9.40 7.28 -28.17
C PRO A 204 8.52 7.83 -27.04
N ILE A 205 7.26 8.15 -27.34
CA ILE A 205 6.27 8.63 -26.37
C ILE A 205 5.06 7.70 -26.32
N GLN A 206 4.36 7.67 -25.19
CA GLN A 206 3.06 6.99 -25.13
C GLN A 206 1.99 7.84 -25.83
N HIS A 207 1.13 7.21 -26.61
CA HIS A 207 0.04 7.89 -27.33
C HIS A 207 -0.89 8.74 -26.42
N THR A 208 -1.01 8.38 -25.14
CA THR A 208 -1.79 9.13 -24.13
C THR A 208 -1.25 10.52 -23.81
N LEU A 209 -0.01 10.82 -24.20
CA LEU A 209 0.65 12.11 -23.96
C LEU A 209 0.37 13.13 -25.09
N ILE A 210 -0.28 12.71 -26.17
CA ILE A 210 -0.64 13.61 -27.28
C ILE A 210 -1.78 14.53 -26.82
N ARG A 211 -1.64 15.84 -27.04
CA ARG A 211 -2.64 16.83 -26.64
C ARG A 211 -3.47 17.29 -27.83
N ASP A 212 -2.82 17.78 -28.88
CA ASP A 212 -3.48 18.31 -30.08
C ASP A 212 -2.93 17.65 -31.35
N ILE A 213 -3.76 17.55 -32.39
CA ILE A 213 -3.41 16.98 -33.69
C ILE A 213 -3.74 17.99 -34.77
N SER A 214 -2.76 18.36 -35.59
CA SER A 214 -2.97 19.29 -36.70
C SER A 214 -3.47 18.60 -37.96
N ALA A 215 -4.26 19.31 -38.77
CA ALA A 215 -4.62 18.89 -40.12
C ALA A 215 -3.41 18.86 -41.08
N ILE A 216 -2.31 19.54 -40.75
CA ILE A 216 -1.12 19.68 -41.59
C ILE A 216 -0.17 18.48 -41.43
N ARG A 217 0.49 18.11 -42.54
CA ARG A 217 1.59 17.15 -42.57
C ARG A 217 2.82 17.77 -43.23
N VAL A 218 3.99 17.45 -42.70
CA VAL A 218 5.29 17.81 -43.27
C VAL A 218 5.83 16.64 -44.07
N TYR A 219 6.49 16.93 -45.19
CA TYR A 219 7.19 15.91 -45.95
C TYR A 219 8.40 15.41 -45.16
N LEU A 220 8.48 14.10 -44.94
CA LEU A 220 9.62 13.46 -44.28
C LEU A 220 10.57 12.89 -45.34
N PRO A 221 11.87 13.23 -45.31
CA PRO A 221 12.87 12.55 -46.12
C PRO A 221 13.10 11.10 -45.66
N ASP A 222 13.55 10.24 -46.58
CA ASP A 222 13.72 8.81 -46.32
C ASP A 222 14.81 8.48 -45.28
N ASP A 223 15.80 9.37 -45.09
CA ASP A 223 16.85 9.22 -44.06
C ASP A 223 16.85 10.38 -43.07
N LEU A 224 16.53 10.06 -41.81
CA LEU A 224 16.50 10.97 -40.67
C LEU A 224 17.70 10.77 -39.73
N ARG A 225 18.76 10.06 -40.16
CA ARG A 225 19.95 9.83 -39.30
C ARG A 225 20.88 11.03 -39.25
N THR A 226 20.95 11.82 -40.32
CA THR A 226 21.81 12.99 -40.42
C THR A 226 21.24 14.18 -39.64
N LYS A 227 22.10 15.01 -39.04
CA LYS A 227 21.64 16.22 -38.32
C LYS A 227 21.01 17.25 -39.26
N GLU A 228 21.55 17.37 -40.47
CA GLU A 228 21.06 18.31 -41.49
C GLU A 228 19.63 18.02 -41.94
N SER A 229 19.26 16.74 -42.14
CA SER A 229 17.89 16.35 -42.51
C SER A 229 16.88 16.73 -41.43
N ARG A 230 17.20 16.49 -40.15
CA ARG A 230 16.37 16.88 -39.01
C ARG A 230 16.24 18.40 -38.87
N GLN A 231 17.32 19.13 -39.17
CA GLN A 231 17.31 20.59 -39.09
C GLN A 231 16.53 21.24 -40.23
N ASN A 232 16.47 20.61 -41.41
CA ASN A 232 15.59 21.05 -42.50
C ASN A 232 14.10 20.88 -42.14
N ILE A 233 13.76 19.81 -41.41
CA ILE A 233 12.39 19.61 -40.88
C ILE A 233 12.07 20.68 -39.84
N LEU A 234 13.00 21.01 -38.94
CA LEU A 234 12.81 22.11 -37.97
C LEU A 234 12.48 23.43 -38.69
N LYS A 235 13.25 23.79 -39.73
CA LYS A 235 12.97 24.98 -40.54
C LYS A 235 11.59 24.92 -41.19
N SER A 236 11.21 23.76 -41.72
CA SER A 236 9.89 23.57 -42.34
C SER A 236 8.76 23.75 -41.33
N VAL A 237 8.92 23.24 -40.11
CA VAL A 237 7.96 23.42 -39.01
C VAL A 237 7.91 24.89 -38.56
N GLN A 238 9.06 25.55 -38.43
CA GLN A 238 9.13 26.99 -38.09
C GLN A 238 8.45 27.85 -39.16
N ASP A 239 8.69 27.58 -40.45
CA ASP A 239 8.04 28.29 -41.56
C ASP A 239 6.53 28.10 -41.56
N ILE A 240 6.05 26.88 -41.27
CA ILE A 240 4.61 26.58 -41.15
C ILE A 240 4.01 27.39 -39.99
N ILE A 241 4.66 27.43 -38.84
CA ILE A 241 4.19 28.20 -37.67
C ILE A 241 4.18 29.70 -37.97
N GLN A 242 5.21 30.23 -38.64
CA GLN A 242 5.27 31.65 -39.03
C GLN A 242 4.15 32.04 -40.00
N ARG A 243 3.75 31.14 -40.92
CA ARG A 243 2.63 31.35 -41.85
C ARG A 243 1.26 31.30 -41.17
N HIS A 244 1.19 30.77 -39.96
CA HIS A 244 -0.04 30.60 -39.18
C HIS A 244 0.05 31.31 -37.82
N PRO A 245 0.06 32.66 -37.78
CA PRO A 245 0.25 33.42 -36.54
C PRO A 245 -0.90 33.26 -35.52
N LEU A 246 -2.08 32.80 -35.98
CA LEU A 246 -3.24 32.50 -35.13
C LEU A 246 -3.27 31.04 -34.62
N GLY A 247 -2.25 30.23 -34.94
CA GLY A 247 -2.16 28.81 -34.60
C GLY A 247 -2.43 27.88 -35.79
N LEU A 248 -1.93 26.65 -35.69
CA LEU A 248 -2.13 25.64 -36.74
C LEU A 248 -3.57 25.13 -36.75
N PRO A 249 -4.14 24.80 -37.92
CA PRO A 249 -5.47 24.20 -37.99
C PRO A 249 -5.43 22.82 -37.33
N LEU A 250 -6.30 22.65 -36.32
CA LEU A 250 -6.49 21.39 -35.59
C LEU A 250 -7.52 20.52 -36.30
N LEU A 251 -7.42 19.21 -36.14
CA LEU A 251 -8.48 18.28 -36.55
C LEU A 251 -9.69 18.45 -35.63
N ASP A 252 -10.86 18.67 -36.22
CA ASP A 252 -12.13 18.75 -35.49
C ASP A 252 -12.50 17.35 -34.96
N PRO A 253 -12.68 17.18 -33.63
CA PRO A 253 -12.95 15.86 -33.07
C PRO A 253 -14.27 15.22 -33.54
N ILE A 254 -15.26 16.03 -33.95
CA ILE A 254 -16.57 15.55 -34.42
C ILE A 254 -16.55 15.37 -35.93
N ARG A 255 -16.07 16.38 -36.67
CA ARG A 255 -16.16 16.41 -38.15
C ARG A 255 -15.06 15.59 -38.81
N ASP A 256 -13.82 15.74 -38.35
CA ASP A 256 -12.66 15.12 -38.98
C ASP A 256 -12.35 13.76 -38.35
N ILE A 257 -12.34 13.68 -37.01
CA ILE A 257 -12.01 12.45 -36.27
C ILE A 257 -13.24 11.51 -36.15
N GLY A 258 -14.46 12.05 -36.19
CA GLY A 258 -15.70 11.26 -36.21
C GLY A 258 -16.23 10.83 -34.83
N ILE A 259 -15.86 11.51 -33.75
CA ILE A 259 -16.32 11.20 -32.39
C ILE A 259 -17.72 11.79 -32.17
N LYS A 260 -18.77 10.97 -32.34
CA LYS A 260 -20.18 11.37 -32.20
C LYS A 260 -20.80 11.00 -30.85
N SER A 261 -20.03 11.01 -29.75
CA SER A 261 -20.59 10.78 -28.41
C SER A 261 -21.28 12.04 -27.87
N ASN A 262 -22.36 11.86 -27.11
CA ASN A 262 -23.05 12.97 -26.45
C ASN A 262 -22.10 13.75 -25.51
N ASP A 263 -21.19 13.03 -24.85
CA ASP A 263 -20.17 13.61 -23.98
C ASP A 263 -19.23 14.53 -24.76
N MET A 264 -18.70 14.08 -25.90
CA MET A 264 -17.79 14.88 -26.74
C MET A 264 -18.44 16.17 -27.24
N ILE A 265 -19.69 16.10 -27.69
CA ILE A 265 -20.47 17.27 -28.11
C ILE A 265 -20.66 18.24 -26.94
N SER A 266 -20.94 17.71 -25.75
CA SER A 266 -21.09 18.52 -24.54
C SER A 266 -19.79 19.22 -24.16
N TYR A 267 -18.64 18.53 -24.24
CA TYR A 267 -17.34 19.11 -23.91
C TYR A 267 -16.89 20.17 -24.92
N ILE A 268 -17.11 19.97 -26.22
CA ILE A 268 -16.84 21.00 -27.24
C ILE A 268 -17.71 22.23 -27.01
N LYS A 269 -18.99 22.06 -26.71
CA LYS A 269 -19.90 23.17 -26.40
C LYS A 269 -19.47 23.91 -25.13
N GLN A 270 -19.05 23.18 -24.09
CA GLN A 270 -18.50 23.78 -22.87
C GLN A 270 -17.21 24.54 -23.17
N TYR A 271 -16.31 23.96 -23.97
CA TYR A 271 -15.07 24.57 -24.40
C TYR A 271 -15.31 25.90 -25.11
N SER A 272 -16.21 25.93 -26.10
CA SER A 272 -16.52 27.17 -26.84
C SER A 272 -17.10 28.25 -25.94
N ILE A 273 -18.03 27.91 -25.04
CA ILE A 273 -18.60 28.86 -24.07
C ILE A 273 -17.52 29.41 -23.13
N LEU A 274 -16.64 28.55 -22.62
CA LEU A 274 -15.55 28.96 -21.73
C LEU A 274 -14.51 29.81 -22.45
N GLN A 275 -14.19 29.48 -23.69
CA GLN A 275 -13.28 30.24 -24.55
C GLN A 275 -13.84 31.64 -24.83
N THR A 276 -15.10 31.75 -25.25
CA THR A 276 -15.74 33.07 -25.47
C THR A 276 -15.74 33.92 -24.20
N ARG A 277 -16.07 33.33 -23.05
CA ARG A 277 -16.02 34.03 -21.76
C ARG A 277 -14.60 34.46 -21.37
N LEU A 278 -13.58 33.72 -21.77
CA LEU A 278 -12.19 34.05 -21.51
C LEU A 278 -11.74 35.21 -22.41
N ASP A 279 -12.11 35.18 -23.68
CA ASP A 279 -11.79 36.23 -24.66
C ASP A 279 -12.51 37.56 -24.33
N GLU A 280 -13.75 37.49 -23.84
CA GLU A 280 -14.54 38.66 -23.40
C GLU A 280 -14.10 39.21 -22.03
N HIS A 281 -13.24 38.50 -21.29
CA HIS A 281 -12.86 38.90 -19.94
C HIS A 281 -12.07 40.24 -19.96
N PRO A 282 -12.38 41.22 -19.07
CA PRO A 282 -11.74 42.54 -19.08
C PRO A 282 -10.21 42.49 -19.00
N LEU A 283 -9.68 41.54 -18.22
CA LEU A 283 -8.24 41.35 -18.05
C LEU A 283 -7.50 40.87 -19.31
N THR A 284 -8.21 40.30 -20.31
CA THR A 284 -7.62 39.83 -21.57
C THR A 284 -6.99 40.98 -22.39
N LYS A 285 -7.46 42.21 -22.17
CA LYS A 285 -6.95 43.43 -22.81
C LYS A 285 -5.83 44.11 -22.01
N ASN A 286 -5.48 43.59 -20.82
CA ASN A 286 -4.48 44.19 -19.96
C ASN A 286 -3.05 43.79 -20.39
N VAL A 287 -2.19 44.78 -20.62
CA VAL A 287 -0.78 44.59 -21.03
C VAL A 287 0.04 43.84 -19.97
N GLN A 288 -0.33 43.96 -18.69
CA GLN A 288 0.35 43.29 -17.57
C GLN A 288 -0.25 41.92 -17.22
N LEU A 289 -1.25 41.43 -17.97
CA LEU A 289 -1.93 40.16 -17.69
C LEU A 289 -0.97 39.01 -17.46
N LYS A 290 0.07 38.87 -18.30
CA LYS A 290 1.05 37.79 -18.19
C LYS A 290 1.76 37.80 -16.83
N TYR A 291 2.22 38.97 -16.40
CA TYR A 291 2.90 39.14 -15.11
C TYR A 291 1.95 38.86 -13.93
N ILE A 292 0.75 39.45 -13.94
CA ILE A 292 -0.24 39.29 -12.86
C ILE A 292 -0.70 37.82 -12.78
N TYR A 293 -0.89 37.16 -13.92
CA TYR A 293 -1.24 35.75 -13.99
C TYR A 293 -0.14 34.85 -13.42
N GLU A 294 1.13 35.08 -13.77
CA GLU A 294 2.27 34.32 -13.23
C GLU A 294 2.39 34.47 -11.71
N GLN A 295 2.17 35.68 -11.17
CA GLN A 295 2.14 35.90 -9.72
C GLN A 295 0.98 35.19 -9.05
N TYR A 296 -0.22 35.25 -9.63
CA TYR A 296 -1.40 34.55 -9.11
C TYR A 296 -1.25 33.04 -9.19
N GLU A 297 -0.70 32.50 -10.27
CA GLU A 297 -0.44 31.07 -10.42
C GLU A 297 0.55 30.56 -9.37
N ARG A 298 1.60 31.33 -9.07
CA ARG A 298 2.50 31.03 -7.93
C ARG A 298 1.76 31.03 -6.61
N LYS A 299 0.93 32.05 -6.35
CA LYS A 299 0.11 32.14 -5.12
C LYS A 299 -0.85 30.95 -4.97
N ALA A 300 -1.56 30.59 -6.04
CA ALA A 300 -2.48 29.44 -6.06
C ALA A 300 -1.77 28.10 -5.85
N ASN A 301 -0.55 27.94 -6.39
CA ASN A 301 0.27 26.75 -6.16
C ASN A 301 0.71 26.65 -4.69
N ILE A 302 1.11 27.76 -4.07
CA ILE A 302 1.44 27.81 -2.63
C ILE A 302 0.18 27.55 -1.79
N GLU A 303 -0.97 28.12 -2.15
CA GLU A 303 -2.24 27.85 -1.48
C GLU A 303 -2.57 26.35 -1.45
N LYS A 304 -2.38 25.67 -2.59
CA LYS A 304 -2.52 24.22 -2.68
C LYS A 304 -1.55 23.50 -1.74
N GLN A 305 -0.28 23.91 -1.72
CA GLN A 305 0.72 23.35 -0.80
C GLN A 305 0.35 23.58 0.68
N VAL A 306 -0.24 24.73 1.03
CA VAL A 306 -0.74 25.02 2.39
C VAL A 306 -1.90 24.08 2.73
N ILE A 307 -2.87 23.92 1.84
CA ILE A 307 -4.00 23.00 2.05
C ILE A 307 -3.50 21.56 2.22
N ASP A 308 -2.58 21.13 1.38
CA ASP A 308 -1.99 19.79 1.44
C ASP A 308 -1.21 19.60 2.75
N ALA A 309 -0.37 20.56 3.15
CA ALA A 309 0.37 20.54 4.41
C ALA A 309 -0.57 20.54 5.64
N LYS A 310 -1.66 21.32 5.63
CA LYS A 310 -2.69 21.30 6.68
C LYS A 310 -3.35 19.94 6.80
N ASN A 311 -3.69 19.32 5.67
CA ASN A 311 -4.30 17.99 5.63
C ASN A 311 -3.31 16.92 6.10
N GLU A 312 -2.04 16.99 5.72
CA GLU A 312 -0.98 16.12 6.22
C GLU A 312 -0.83 16.24 7.74
N LEU A 313 -0.76 17.46 8.26
CA LEU A 313 -0.66 17.73 9.70
C LEU A 313 -1.87 17.17 10.46
N LYS A 314 -3.08 17.40 9.97
CA LYS A 314 -4.32 16.89 10.59
C LYS A 314 -4.37 15.36 10.60
N LYS A 315 -3.94 14.71 9.52
CA LYS A 315 -3.80 13.25 9.48
C LYS A 315 -2.76 12.80 10.50
N ALA A 316 -1.65 13.52 10.60
CA ALA A 316 -0.55 13.16 11.49
C ALA A 316 -0.86 13.32 12.99
N GLN A 317 -1.74 14.25 13.33
CA GLN A 317 -2.24 14.46 14.69
C GLN A 317 -3.31 13.44 15.10
N SER A 318 -3.92 12.72 14.17
CA SER A 318 -4.92 11.72 14.51
C SER A 318 -4.29 10.52 15.20
N LEU A 319 -4.94 10.02 16.27
CA LEU A 319 -4.55 8.75 16.90
C LEU A 319 -4.79 7.61 15.91
N LEU A 320 -3.72 7.10 15.30
CA LEU A 320 -3.81 6.17 14.16
C LEU A 320 -4.63 4.92 14.49
N GLN A 321 -4.47 4.38 15.69
CA GLN A 321 -5.07 3.12 16.11
C GLN A 321 -6.41 3.26 16.84
N ILE A 322 -6.97 4.47 16.95
CA ILE A 322 -8.28 4.65 17.59
C ILE A 322 -9.40 3.97 16.79
N GLY A 323 -9.27 3.94 15.46
CA GLY A 323 -10.18 3.25 14.57
C GLY A 323 -10.15 1.74 14.82
N ASP A 324 -8.95 1.17 14.95
CA ASP A 324 -8.74 -0.25 15.28
C ASP A 324 -9.34 -0.60 16.63
N LEU A 325 -9.07 0.20 17.66
CA LEU A 325 -9.63 -0.03 19.00
C LEU A 325 -11.15 -0.08 18.98
N LYS A 326 -11.81 0.86 18.28
CA LYS A 326 -13.27 0.87 18.15
C LYS A 326 -13.81 -0.38 17.46
N ARG A 327 -13.09 -0.89 16.45
CA ARG A 327 -13.46 -2.15 15.77
C ARG A 327 -13.29 -3.36 16.69
N HIS A 328 -12.18 -3.46 17.43
CA HIS A 328 -11.95 -4.54 18.39
C HIS A 328 -13.01 -4.53 19.51
N LYS A 329 -13.29 -3.36 20.11
CA LYS A 329 -14.38 -3.19 21.10
C LYS A 329 -15.74 -3.61 20.54
N ARG A 330 -15.99 -3.43 19.24
CA ARG A 330 -17.24 -3.90 18.61
C ARG A 330 -17.31 -5.42 18.56
N VAL A 331 -16.23 -6.09 18.19
CA VAL A 331 -16.17 -7.57 18.18
C VAL A 331 -16.40 -8.12 19.58
N LEU A 332 -15.68 -7.59 20.59
CA LEU A 332 -15.82 -8.01 21.98
C LEU A 332 -17.25 -7.87 22.50
N ARG A 333 -17.94 -6.77 22.18
CA ARG A 333 -19.35 -6.58 22.53
C ARG A 333 -20.28 -7.56 21.82
N ARG A 334 -20.07 -7.80 20.51
CA ARG A 334 -20.91 -8.71 19.72
C ARG A 334 -20.77 -10.16 20.14
N LEU A 335 -19.59 -10.57 20.61
CA LEU A 335 -19.33 -11.92 21.12
C LEU A 335 -19.62 -12.06 22.63
N GLY A 336 -20.00 -10.97 23.31
CA GLY A 336 -20.39 -10.99 24.73
C GLY A 336 -19.22 -11.07 25.72
N TYR A 337 -18.04 -10.54 25.36
CA TYR A 337 -16.91 -10.41 26.29
C TYR A 337 -17.01 -9.13 27.15
N CYS A 338 -17.69 -8.10 26.65
CA CYS A 338 -18.00 -6.89 27.39
C CYS A 338 -19.36 -6.32 26.97
N ASN A 339 -19.94 -5.49 27.82
CA ASN A 339 -21.23 -4.86 27.59
C ASN A 339 -21.12 -3.54 26.80
N SER A 340 -22.26 -2.87 26.58
CA SER A 340 -22.31 -1.61 25.83
C SER A 340 -21.54 -0.44 26.47
N ALA A 341 -21.25 -0.52 27.77
CA ALA A 341 -20.47 0.45 28.53
C ALA A 341 -18.97 0.08 28.59
N ASP A 342 -18.52 -0.87 27.75
CA ASP A 342 -17.16 -1.42 27.72
C ASP A 342 -16.72 -2.09 29.05
N VAL A 343 -17.67 -2.48 29.91
CA VAL A 343 -17.39 -3.22 31.15
C VAL A 343 -17.33 -4.72 30.84
N ILE A 344 -16.30 -5.39 31.37
CA ILE A 344 -15.99 -6.79 31.07
C ILE A 344 -16.94 -7.75 31.80
N ASP A 345 -17.51 -8.69 31.03
CA ASP A 345 -18.35 -9.78 31.53
C ASP A 345 -17.52 -11.02 31.93
N LEU A 346 -18.17 -12.05 32.49
CA LEU A 346 -17.48 -13.29 32.89
C LEU A 346 -16.63 -13.88 31.76
N LYS A 347 -17.18 -13.92 30.54
CA LYS A 347 -16.48 -14.41 29.35
C LYS A 347 -15.22 -13.61 29.02
N GLY A 348 -15.28 -12.28 29.18
CA GLY A 348 -14.12 -11.39 29.06
C GLY A 348 -13.04 -11.66 30.09
N ARG A 349 -13.42 -11.89 31.36
CA ARG A 349 -12.47 -12.23 32.43
C ARG A 349 -11.74 -13.54 32.15
N VAL A 350 -12.44 -14.53 31.61
CA VAL A 350 -11.86 -15.82 31.23
C VAL A 350 -10.84 -15.65 30.10
N ALA A 351 -11.18 -14.86 29.08
CA ALA A 351 -10.26 -14.57 27.98
C ALA A 351 -9.00 -13.80 28.41
N CYS A 352 -9.08 -12.98 29.47
CA CYS A 352 -7.89 -12.32 30.04
C CYS A 352 -6.83 -13.30 30.54
N GLU A 353 -7.21 -14.53 30.91
CA GLU A 353 -6.30 -15.56 31.41
C GLU A 353 -5.59 -16.33 30.28
N ILE A 354 -5.98 -16.12 29.02
CA ILE A 354 -5.44 -16.79 27.84
C ILE A 354 -4.57 -15.83 27.05
N ASP A 355 -3.28 -16.13 26.98
CA ASP A 355 -2.27 -15.37 26.21
C ASP A 355 -1.55 -16.26 25.18
N THR A 356 -1.56 -17.57 25.39
CA THR A 356 -0.92 -18.55 24.52
C THR A 356 -1.90 -19.04 23.46
N GLY A 357 -1.98 -18.36 22.32
CA GLY A 357 -2.86 -18.74 21.22
C GLY A 357 -3.95 -17.71 20.96
N ASP A 358 -5.06 -18.14 20.36
CA ASP A 358 -6.20 -17.25 20.08
C ASP A 358 -7.22 -17.26 21.24
N GLU A 359 -7.21 -16.19 22.01
CA GLU A 359 -8.01 -16.00 23.21
C GLU A 359 -9.52 -16.02 22.95
N LEU A 360 -9.97 -15.59 21.77
CA LEU A 360 -11.39 -15.55 21.43
C LEU A 360 -11.90 -16.96 21.17
N VAL A 361 -11.32 -17.66 20.20
CA VAL A 361 -11.77 -19.01 19.81
C VAL A 361 -11.61 -19.99 20.95
N THR A 362 -10.51 -19.95 21.71
CA THR A 362 -10.35 -20.82 22.88
C THR A 362 -11.44 -20.57 23.93
N THR A 363 -11.78 -19.31 24.20
CA THR A 363 -12.85 -18.98 25.15
C THR A 363 -14.24 -19.38 24.63
N GLU A 364 -14.52 -19.18 23.33
CA GLU A 364 -15.78 -19.62 22.72
C GLU A 364 -15.96 -21.14 22.85
N LEU A 365 -14.90 -21.93 22.58
CA LEU A 365 -14.96 -23.39 22.72
C LEU A 365 -15.23 -23.82 24.18
N LEU A 366 -14.65 -23.11 25.14
CA LEU A 366 -14.87 -23.36 26.56
C LEU A 366 -16.33 -23.08 26.97
N PHE A 367 -16.89 -21.94 26.56
CA PHE A 367 -18.29 -21.57 26.89
C PHE A 367 -19.33 -22.37 26.11
N ASN A 368 -19.00 -22.85 24.91
CA ASN A 368 -19.87 -23.75 24.14
C ASN A 368 -19.83 -25.19 24.67
N GLY A 369 -19.06 -25.47 25.73
CA GLY A 369 -19.00 -26.78 26.38
C GLY A 369 -18.25 -27.84 25.57
N VAL A 370 -17.48 -27.46 24.54
CA VAL A 370 -16.80 -28.42 23.64
C VAL A 370 -15.86 -29.33 24.42
N PHE A 371 -15.18 -28.82 25.45
CA PHE A 371 -14.26 -29.60 26.27
C PHE A 371 -14.93 -30.52 27.29
N ASN A 372 -16.24 -30.44 27.51
CA ASN A 372 -16.94 -31.24 28.53
C ASN A 372 -16.93 -32.73 28.16
N ASP A 373 -17.24 -33.04 26.91
CA ASP A 373 -17.37 -34.42 26.42
C ASP A 373 -16.04 -35.04 25.96
N LEU A 374 -14.98 -34.23 25.85
CA LEU A 374 -13.67 -34.71 25.42
C LEU A 374 -12.92 -35.39 26.56
N THR A 375 -12.24 -36.48 26.22
CA THR A 375 -11.20 -37.06 27.09
C THR A 375 -10.01 -36.09 27.20
N VAL A 376 -9.17 -36.28 28.22
CA VAL A 376 -7.95 -35.47 28.43
C VAL A 376 -7.07 -35.47 27.18
N SER A 377 -6.85 -36.64 26.56
CA SER A 377 -6.02 -36.78 25.35
C SER A 377 -6.62 -36.05 24.15
N GLN A 378 -7.95 -36.10 23.99
CA GLN A 378 -8.65 -35.37 22.91
C GLN A 378 -8.61 -33.85 23.14
N ALA A 379 -8.77 -33.38 24.39
CA ALA A 379 -8.67 -31.96 24.74
C ALA A 379 -7.26 -31.41 24.47
N CYS A 380 -6.21 -32.11 24.90
CA CYS A 380 -4.82 -31.76 24.61
C CYS A 380 -4.53 -31.76 23.10
N ALA A 381 -5.04 -32.75 22.38
CA ALA A 381 -4.91 -32.82 20.92
C ALA A 381 -5.54 -31.60 20.25
N LEU A 382 -6.76 -31.22 20.63
CA LEU A 382 -7.45 -30.05 20.07
C LEU A 382 -6.72 -28.74 20.38
N LEU A 383 -6.25 -28.57 21.62
CA LEU A 383 -5.50 -27.38 22.05
C LEU A 383 -4.14 -27.24 21.33
N SER A 384 -3.57 -28.34 20.83
CA SER A 384 -2.33 -28.29 20.03
C SER A 384 -2.47 -27.44 18.76
N CYS A 385 -3.69 -27.31 18.21
CA CYS A 385 -3.98 -26.50 17.02
C CYS A 385 -3.73 -25.00 17.24
N PHE A 386 -3.76 -24.53 18.48
CA PHE A 386 -3.56 -23.10 18.83
C PHE A 386 -2.08 -22.73 18.94
N VAL A 387 -1.21 -23.69 19.23
CA VAL A 387 0.20 -23.44 19.56
C VAL A 387 1.16 -23.87 18.45
N PHE A 388 0.73 -24.76 17.57
CA PHE A 388 1.55 -25.20 16.44
C PHE A 388 1.53 -24.17 15.31
N GLN A 389 2.68 -23.55 15.03
CA GLN A 389 2.80 -22.46 14.06
C GLN A 389 3.56 -22.84 12.78
N GLU A 390 4.20 -24.00 12.72
CA GLU A 390 5.03 -24.42 11.58
C GLU A 390 4.18 -24.94 10.42
N LYS A 391 4.75 -24.98 9.21
CA LYS A 391 4.08 -25.61 8.06
C LYS A 391 4.47 -27.08 8.04
N ALA A 392 3.49 -27.95 7.81
CA ALA A 392 3.72 -29.35 7.51
C ALA A 392 3.24 -29.63 6.09
N ASN A 393 3.96 -30.48 5.36
CA ASN A 393 3.65 -30.80 3.97
C ASN A 393 2.56 -31.87 3.83
N GLU A 394 2.27 -32.62 4.90
CA GLU A 394 1.32 -33.71 4.90
C GLU A 394 0.22 -33.48 5.95
N MET A 395 -1.04 -33.67 5.54
CA MET A 395 -2.17 -33.69 6.46
C MET A 395 -2.16 -35.00 7.25
N PRO A 396 -2.24 -34.97 8.59
CA PRO A 396 -2.27 -36.19 9.38
C PRO A 396 -3.54 -36.99 9.08
N LYS A 397 -3.42 -38.32 9.10
CA LYS A 397 -4.59 -39.21 9.05
C LYS A 397 -5.25 -39.20 10.42
N LEU A 398 -6.10 -38.18 10.65
CA LEU A 398 -6.77 -38.01 11.93
C LEU A 398 -7.73 -39.18 12.19
N PRO A 399 -7.67 -39.79 13.40
CA PRO A 399 -8.71 -40.69 13.88
C PRO A 399 -10.09 -40.06 13.79
N GLN A 400 -11.12 -40.87 13.52
CA GLN A 400 -12.50 -40.40 13.40
C GLN A 400 -12.96 -39.60 14.63
N GLU A 401 -12.48 -39.99 15.82
CA GLU A 401 -12.74 -39.31 17.09
C GLU A 401 -12.20 -37.87 17.17
N LEU A 402 -11.11 -37.55 16.46
CA LEU A 402 -10.52 -36.20 16.46
C LEU A 402 -11.11 -35.30 15.37
N SER A 403 -11.77 -35.88 14.37
CA SER A 403 -12.39 -35.13 13.27
C SER A 403 -13.56 -34.25 13.74
N GLY A 404 -14.39 -34.73 14.67
CA GLY A 404 -15.51 -33.99 15.25
C GLY A 404 -15.06 -32.73 16.01
N PRO A 405 -14.15 -32.86 17.00
CA PRO A 405 -13.60 -31.71 17.73
C PRO A 405 -12.91 -30.69 16.84
N LEU A 406 -12.14 -31.13 15.84
CA LEU A 406 -11.50 -30.24 14.86
C LEU A 406 -12.55 -29.44 14.08
N ARG A 407 -13.63 -30.08 13.64
CA ARG A 407 -14.72 -29.41 12.91
C ARG A 407 -15.38 -28.33 13.78
N LEU A 408 -15.66 -28.62 15.05
CA LEU A 408 -16.23 -27.65 16.00
C LEU A 408 -15.30 -26.45 16.21
N LEU A 409 -13.99 -26.67 16.27
CA LEU A 409 -12.99 -25.61 16.31
C LEU A 409 -13.05 -24.74 15.06
N GLN A 410 -13.06 -25.35 13.87
CA GLN A 410 -13.10 -24.61 12.60
C GLN A 410 -14.41 -23.83 12.43
N GLU A 411 -15.55 -24.40 12.83
CA GLU A 411 -16.84 -23.71 12.81
C GLU A 411 -16.86 -22.52 13.79
N THR A 412 -16.26 -22.68 14.97
CA THR A 412 -16.12 -21.60 15.96
C THR A 412 -15.20 -20.49 15.46
N ALA A 413 -14.03 -20.84 14.92
CA ALA A 413 -13.10 -19.89 14.32
C ALA A 413 -13.75 -19.12 13.17
N ARG A 414 -14.52 -19.81 12.32
CA ARG A 414 -15.26 -19.19 11.22
C ARG A 414 -16.32 -18.20 11.72
N ARG A 415 -17.02 -18.52 12.81
CA ARG A 415 -17.98 -17.60 13.45
C ARG A 415 -17.28 -16.35 13.98
N VAL A 416 -16.14 -16.50 14.67
CA VAL A 416 -15.34 -15.36 15.18
C VAL A 416 -14.83 -14.50 14.04
N ALA A 417 -14.34 -15.10 12.96
CA ALA A 417 -13.90 -14.40 11.75
C ALA A 417 -15.03 -13.56 11.13
N ARG A 418 -16.21 -14.15 10.94
CA ARG A 418 -17.38 -13.44 10.37
C ARG A 418 -17.78 -12.23 11.21
N VAL A 419 -17.87 -12.39 12.53
CA VAL A 419 -18.18 -11.28 13.44
C VAL A 419 -17.11 -10.19 13.37
N SER A 420 -15.84 -10.56 13.19
CA SER A 420 -14.71 -9.65 13.01
C SER A 420 -14.80 -8.87 11.70
N ILE A 421 -15.06 -9.56 10.58
CA ILE A 421 -15.21 -8.98 9.24
C ILE A 421 -16.40 -8.01 9.20
N GLU A 422 -17.56 -8.41 9.72
CA GLU A 422 -18.74 -7.54 9.84
C GLU A 422 -18.49 -6.32 10.76
N SER A 423 -17.54 -6.44 11.68
CA SER A 423 -17.07 -5.34 12.53
C SER A 423 -16.03 -4.44 11.86
N LYS A 424 -15.76 -4.66 10.56
CA LYS A 424 -14.80 -3.94 9.70
C LYS A 424 -13.33 -4.21 10.05
N ILE A 425 -13.02 -5.32 10.70
CA ILE A 425 -11.63 -5.79 10.85
C ILE A 425 -11.17 -6.35 9.49
N ASP A 426 -10.00 -5.93 9.03
CA ASP A 426 -9.39 -6.46 7.80
C ASP A 426 -8.81 -7.84 8.08
N MET A 427 -9.51 -8.88 7.64
CA MET A 427 -9.21 -10.28 7.91
C MET A 427 -9.78 -11.15 6.78
N ASP A 428 -9.03 -12.18 6.41
CA ASP A 428 -9.50 -13.22 5.51
C ASP A 428 -10.00 -14.43 6.34
N GLU A 429 -11.25 -14.85 6.09
CA GLU A 429 -11.94 -15.91 6.87
C GLU A 429 -11.17 -17.23 6.81
N GLU A 430 -10.79 -17.67 5.61
CA GLU A 430 -10.12 -18.97 5.43
C GLU A 430 -8.70 -18.94 5.98
N ARG A 431 -7.93 -17.86 5.75
CA ARG A 431 -6.60 -17.71 6.35
C ARG A 431 -6.62 -17.70 7.87
N TYR A 432 -7.66 -17.14 8.48
CA TYR A 432 -7.82 -17.16 9.94
C TYR A 432 -8.09 -18.58 10.45
N VAL A 433 -9.00 -19.32 9.79
CA VAL A 433 -9.28 -20.73 10.13
C VAL A 433 -8.06 -21.62 9.91
N ASP A 434 -7.32 -21.42 8.82
CA ASP A 434 -6.06 -22.13 8.51
C ASP A 434 -4.93 -21.81 9.50
N GLY A 435 -5.08 -20.75 10.30
CA GLY A 435 -4.20 -20.45 11.41
C GLY A 435 -4.19 -21.53 12.49
N PHE A 436 -5.29 -22.29 12.61
CA PHE A 436 -5.44 -23.38 13.57
C PHE A 436 -5.03 -24.71 12.95
N LYS A 437 -3.78 -25.10 13.21
CA LYS A 437 -3.12 -26.16 12.44
C LYS A 437 -3.26 -27.55 13.07
N PRO A 438 -3.93 -28.53 12.41
CA PRO A 438 -4.22 -29.83 13.00
C PRO A 438 -3.05 -30.84 12.96
N TYR A 439 -1.89 -30.46 12.43
CA TYR A 439 -0.76 -31.37 12.12
C TYR A 439 -0.14 -32.09 13.33
N MET A 440 -0.45 -31.67 14.55
CA MET A 440 0.08 -32.24 15.79
C MET A 440 -0.97 -33.00 16.60
N MET A 441 -2.23 -33.07 16.17
CA MET A 441 -3.31 -33.59 17.00
C MET A 441 -3.12 -35.08 17.36
N ASP A 442 -2.78 -35.92 16.39
CA ASP A 442 -2.55 -37.36 16.58
C ASP A 442 -1.26 -37.64 17.37
N VAL A 443 -0.19 -36.89 17.08
CA VAL A 443 1.10 -36.93 17.80
C VAL A 443 0.90 -36.59 19.27
N ILE A 444 0.17 -35.51 19.57
CA ILE A 444 -0.11 -35.08 20.95
C ILE A 444 -1.03 -36.06 21.66
N LYS A 445 -2.06 -36.60 20.98
CA LYS A 445 -2.90 -37.64 21.57
C LYS A 445 -2.06 -38.85 21.98
N ALA A 446 -1.23 -39.37 21.07
CA ALA A 446 -0.34 -40.50 21.35
C ALA A 446 0.65 -40.21 22.48
N TRP A 447 1.17 -38.97 22.56
CA TRP A 447 2.02 -38.53 23.66
C TRP A 447 1.29 -38.53 25.01
N VAL A 448 0.06 -38.00 25.07
CA VAL A 448 -0.73 -37.99 26.31
C VAL A 448 -1.13 -39.40 26.73
N ASP A 449 -1.35 -40.29 25.76
CA ASP A 449 -1.67 -41.72 26.00
C ASP A 449 -0.44 -42.56 26.43
N GLY A 450 0.75 -41.97 26.55
CA GLY A 450 1.94 -42.63 27.12
C GLY A 450 2.93 -43.21 26.10
N GLN A 451 2.77 -42.96 24.79
CA GLN A 451 3.71 -43.47 23.79
C GLN A 451 5.12 -42.89 23.93
N SER A 452 6.15 -43.65 23.57
CA SER A 452 7.54 -43.16 23.66
C SER A 452 7.79 -41.97 22.71
N PHE A 453 8.78 -41.12 23.04
CA PHE A 453 9.14 -39.99 22.17
C PHE A 453 9.58 -40.48 20.77
N SER A 454 10.32 -41.58 20.71
CA SER A 454 10.73 -42.20 19.44
C SER A 454 9.53 -42.65 18.59
N SER A 455 8.47 -43.16 19.22
CA SER A 455 7.25 -43.58 18.52
C SER A 455 6.55 -42.38 17.89
N ILE A 456 6.35 -41.29 18.64
CA ILE A 456 5.63 -40.11 18.14
C ILE A 456 6.42 -39.36 17.05
N CYS A 457 7.75 -39.37 17.08
CA CYS A 457 8.58 -38.81 16.01
C CYS A 457 8.43 -39.57 14.69
N LYS A 458 8.10 -40.86 14.73
CA LYS A 458 7.86 -41.66 13.51
C LYS A 458 6.46 -41.44 12.92
N MET A 459 5.55 -40.81 13.66
CA MET A 459 4.19 -40.54 13.19
C MET A 459 4.10 -39.31 12.28
N THR A 460 5.12 -38.45 12.27
CA THR A 460 5.10 -37.18 11.55
C THR A 460 6.46 -36.87 10.94
N THR A 461 6.48 -36.07 9.89
CA THR A 461 7.71 -35.56 9.27
C THR A 461 8.21 -34.27 9.92
N ILE A 462 7.54 -33.80 10.98
CA ILE A 462 7.91 -32.59 11.72
C ILE A 462 9.20 -32.84 12.52
N PHE A 463 10.13 -31.90 12.47
CA PHE A 463 11.39 -31.97 13.23
C PHE A 463 11.15 -32.12 14.73
N GLU A 464 11.98 -32.93 15.40
CA GLU A 464 11.84 -33.29 16.81
C GLU A 464 11.87 -32.06 17.73
N GLY A 465 12.71 -31.08 17.41
CA GLY A 465 12.78 -29.80 18.15
C GLY A 465 11.48 -29.00 18.08
N SER A 466 10.76 -29.09 16.96
CA SER A 466 9.46 -28.45 16.76
C SER A 466 8.35 -29.17 17.53
N ILE A 467 8.41 -30.51 17.61
CA ILE A 467 7.53 -31.32 18.47
C ILE A 467 7.71 -30.91 19.93
N VAL A 468 8.96 -30.85 20.43
CA VAL A 468 9.27 -30.42 21.80
C VAL A 468 8.76 -28.99 22.07
N ARG A 469 8.98 -28.06 21.14
CA ARG A 469 8.48 -26.68 21.26
C ARG A 469 6.95 -26.63 21.32
N CYS A 470 6.26 -27.40 20.48
CA CYS A 470 4.80 -27.51 20.48
C CYS A 470 4.30 -28.01 21.84
N ILE A 471 4.86 -29.09 22.36
CA ILE A 471 4.48 -29.68 23.64
C ILE A 471 4.69 -28.70 24.80
N ARG A 472 5.82 -27.98 24.83
CA ARG A 472 6.09 -26.98 25.88
C ARG A 472 5.13 -25.80 25.82
N ARG A 473 4.76 -25.32 24.63
CA ARG A 473 3.76 -24.26 24.48
C ARG A 473 2.35 -24.75 24.81
N LEU A 474 2.02 -25.98 24.49
CA LEU A 474 0.76 -26.61 24.86
C LEU A 474 0.62 -26.71 26.38
N GLU A 475 1.70 -27.04 27.09
CA GLU A 475 1.71 -27.08 28.55
C GLU A 475 1.46 -25.69 29.17
N GLU A 476 1.99 -24.62 28.57
CA GLU A 476 1.65 -23.24 28.96
C GLU A 476 0.18 -22.91 28.72
N LEU A 477 -0.35 -23.25 27.54
CA LEU A 477 -1.78 -23.06 27.23
C LEU A 477 -2.68 -23.86 28.18
N LEU A 478 -2.34 -25.10 28.53
CA LEU A 478 -3.11 -25.90 29.49
C LEU A 478 -3.12 -25.26 30.88
N ARG A 479 -2.00 -24.69 31.34
CA ARG A 479 -1.97 -23.94 32.60
C ARG A 479 -2.90 -22.72 32.56
N GLN A 480 -2.92 -22.00 31.45
CA GLN A 480 -3.86 -20.90 31.23
C GLN A 480 -5.32 -21.38 31.19
N MET A 481 -5.59 -22.53 30.58
CA MET A 481 -6.91 -23.17 30.57
C MET A 481 -7.36 -23.62 31.96
N CYS A 482 -6.45 -24.06 32.84
CA CYS A 482 -6.77 -24.32 34.25
C CYS A 482 -7.23 -23.03 34.95
N CYS A 483 -6.50 -21.92 34.79
CA CYS A 483 -6.88 -20.62 35.35
C CYS A 483 -8.24 -20.14 34.80
N ALA A 484 -8.46 -20.30 33.50
CA ALA A 484 -9.72 -19.97 32.83
C ALA A 484 -10.90 -20.81 33.37
N ALA A 485 -10.74 -22.13 33.50
CA ALA A 485 -11.77 -23.03 34.05
C ALA A 485 -12.09 -22.69 35.52
N LYS A 486 -11.07 -22.37 36.31
CA LYS A 486 -11.21 -21.90 37.69
C LYS A 486 -11.98 -20.58 37.78
N ALA A 487 -11.73 -19.65 36.86
CA ALA A 487 -12.45 -18.38 36.81
C ALA A 487 -13.95 -18.54 36.48
N ILE A 488 -14.32 -19.58 35.74
CA ILE A 488 -15.73 -19.96 35.48
C ILE A 488 -16.36 -20.69 36.69
N GLY A 489 -15.54 -21.27 37.57
CA GLY A 489 -16.01 -22.13 38.66
C GLY A 489 -16.31 -23.57 38.20
N ASN A 490 -15.73 -24.02 37.09
CA ASN A 490 -15.90 -25.39 36.59
C ASN A 490 -14.73 -26.27 37.04
N SER A 491 -14.89 -26.93 38.20
CA SER A 491 -13.86 -27.81 38.78
C SER A 491 -13.58 -29.06 37.97
N GLU A 492 -14.54 -29.56 37.18
CA GLU A 492 -14.33 -30.73 36.32
C GLU A 492 -13.35 -30.41 35.17
N LEU A 493 -13.54 -29.26 34.52
CA LEU A 493 -12.62 -28.80 33.48
C LEU A 493 -11.25 -28.42 34.05
N GLU A 494 -11.21 -27.80 35.24
CA GLU A 494 -9.96 -27.53 35.95
C GLU A 494 -9.17 -28.81 36.20
N ALA A 495 -9.82 -29.87 36.70
CA ALA A 495 -9.21 -31.18 36.91
C ALA A 495 -8.74 -31.79 35.59
N LYS A 496 -9.56 -31.73 34.53
CA LYS A 496 -9.24 -32.26 33.20
C LYS A 496 -7.99 -31.62 32.59
N PHE A 497 -7.90 -30.29 32.63
CA PHE A 497 -6.73 -29.58 32.11
C PHE A 497 -5.49 -29.82 32.99
N THR A 498 -5.67 -29.92 34.31
CA THR A 498 -4.58 -30.24 35.25
C THR A 498 -4.01 -31.64 34.99
N GLU A 499 -4.88 -32.63 34.75
CA GLU A 499 -4.47 -33.98 34.35
C GLU A 499 -3.72 -33.96 33.01
N GLY A 500 -4.19 -33.16 32.04
CA GLY A 500 -3.52 -32.94 30.76
C GLY A 500 -2.09 -32.41 30.93
N THR A 501 -1.91 -31.38 31.76
CA THR A 501 -0.60 -30.82 32.10
C THR A 501 0.34 -31.87 32.69
N GLN A 502 -0.16 -32.72 33.61
CA GLN A 502 0.63 -33.78 34.22
C GLN A 502 1.05 -34.86 33.21
N LYS A 503 0.13 -35.32 32.35
CA LYS A 503 0.42 -36.35 31.33
C LYS A 503 1.39 -35.88 30.25
N ILE A 504 1.34 -34.60 29.91
CA ILE A 504 2.24 -34.01 28.92
C ILE A 504 3.67 -33.88 29.48
N LYS A 505 3.80 -33.58 30.77
CA LYS A 505 5.07 -33.25 31.43
C LYS A 505 5.89 -34.50 31.79
N ARG A 506 6.51 -35.12 30.78
CA ARG A 506 7.38 -36.30 30.97
C ARG A 506 8.59 -36.34 30.03
N ASP A 507 9.54 -37.20 30.40
CA ASP A 507 10.72 -37.60 29.62
C ASP A 507 11.55 -36.42 29.04
N ILE A 508 12.13 -36.64 27.86
CA ILE A 508 13.08 -35.77 27.17
C ILE A 508 12.54 -34.36 26.86
N VAL A 509 11.21 -34.21 26.78
CA VAL A 509 10.56 -32.94 26.42
C VAL A 509 10.75 -31.87 27.51
N PHE A 510 10.90 -32.30 28.77
CA PHE A 510 11.07 -31.43 29.93
C PHE A 510 12.43 -31.62 30.61
N ALA A 511 13.42 -32.14 29.88
CA ALA A 511 14.80 -32.20 30.36
C ALA A 511 15.31 -30.78 30.70
N ALA A 512 16.05 -30.67 31.80
CA ALA A 512 16.64 -29.40 32.23
C ALA A 512 17.62 -28.86 31.18
N SER A 513 17.67 -27.54 31.06
CA SER A 513 18.69 -26.86 30.25
C SER A 513 20.08 -27.18 30.81
N LEU A 514 21.08 -27.33 29.92
CA LEU A 514 22.48 -27.44 30.32
C LEU A 514 23.05 -26.11 30.87
N TYR A 515 22.31 -25.01 30.69
CA TYR A 515 22.54 -23.73 31.34
C TYR A 515 21.73 -23.69 32.64
N LEU A 516 22.21 -24.36 33.69
CA LEU A 516 21.72 -24.21 35.06
C LEU A 516 22.33 -22.96 35.70
#